data_AF-A0A3B0T8M4-F1
#
_entry.id   AF-A0A3B0T8M4-F1
#
_cell.length_a   1.000
_cell.length_b   1.000
_cell.length_c   1.000
_cell.angle_alpha   90.00
_cell.angle_beta   90.00
_cell.angle_gamma   90.00
#
_symmetry.space_group_name_H-M   'P 1'
#
loop_
_entity.id
_entity.type
_entity.pdbx_description
1 polymer ?
#
loop_
_entity_poly.entity_id
_entity_poly.type
_entity_poly.pdbx_seq_one_letter_code
_entity_poly.pdbx_strand_id
1 'polypeptide(L)'
;GRMAVVTELTQMLNPDNATKVLADIKPEEHMVCRPSCSSCSISGNGKFKGAQRYVCRDCKKYFRDSTGRLTYNLKKGELLPKYLYNMLLGYSIKRCSEETGICAQTSFDRRHKILNSFNELQPNDFGGIVESGEYILS
;
A
#
# COMPACT_ATOMS: atom_id res chain seq x y z
N GLY A 1 -5.93 23.12 9.12
CA GLY A 1 -5.61 23.26 7.67
C GLY A 1 -4.77 22.09 7.21
N ARG A 2 -4.67 21.80 5.89
CA ARG A 2 -3.96 20.61 5.36
C ARG A 2 -2.56 20.39 5.94
N MET A 3 -1.81 21.47 6.17
CA MET A 3 -0.49 21.41 6.79
C MET A 3 -0.50 20.82 8.21
N ALA A 4 -1.52 21.10 9.02
CA ALA A 4 -1.63 20.54 10.38
C ALA A 4 -1.81 19.02 10.35
N VAL A 5 -2.65 18.50 9.44
CA VAL A 5 -2.85 17.06 9.25
C VAL A 5 -1.56 16.38 8.78
N VAL A 6 -0.82 17.03 7.87
CA VAL A 6 0.49 16.50 7.41
C VAL A 6 1.50 16.49 8.55
N THR A 7 1.55 17.54 9.36
CA THR A 7 2.44 17.62 10.52
C THR A 7 2.11 16.53 11.54
N GLU A 8 0.83 16.34 11.88
CA GLU A 8 0.37 15.28 12.77
C GLU A 8 0.70 13.89 12.23
N LEU A 9 0.36 13.60 10.97
CA LEU A 9 0.67 12.31 10.33
C LEU A 9 2.18 12.05 10.26
N THR A 10 2.99 13.09 10.01
CA THR A 10 4.45 12.96 9.97
C THR A 10 5.02 12.69 11.36
N GLN A 11 4.46 13.31 12.41
CA GLN A 11 4.83 13.03 13.81
C GLN A 11 4.39 11.62 14.25
N MET A 12 3.26 11.13 13.77
CA MET A 12 2.80 9.75 13.99
C MET A 12 3.70 8.73 13.26
N LEU A 13 4.24 9.10 12.09
CA LEU A 13 5.18 8.29 11.31
C LEU A 13 6.65 8.50 11.71
N ASN A 14 6.93 9.23 12.80
CA ASN A 14 8.28 9.34 13.37
C ASN A 14 8.82 7.91 13.62
N PRO A 15 10.06 7.54 13.20
CA PRO A 15 10.64 6.22 13.44
C PRO A 15 10.44 5.69 14.87
N ASP A 16 10.50 6.53 15.90
CA ASP A 16 10.27 6.11 17.29
C ASP A 16 8.82 5.71 17.56
N ASN A 17 7.85 6.39 16.96
CA ASN A 17 6.43 6.08 17.06
C ASN A 17 6.04 4.93 16.12
N ALA A 18 6.59 4.91 14.91
CA ALA A 18 6.40 3.83 13.95
C ALA A 18 6.88 2.49 14.53
N THR A 19 8.02 2.46 15.23
CA THR A 19 8.52 1.25 15.88
C THR A 19 7.58 0.76 16.98
N LYS A 20 6.97 1.68 17.75
CA LYS A 20 5.96 1.33 18.77
C LYS A 20 4.68 0.79 18.14
N VAL A 21 4.15 1.44 17.11
CA VAL A 21 2.95 0.99 16.38
C VAL A 21 3.16 -0.37 15.72
N LEU A 22 4.34 -0.59 15.12
CA LEU A 22 4.70 -1.86 14.50
C LEU A 22 4.91 -2.99 15.51
N ALA A 23 5.25 -2.69 16.78
CA ALA A 23 5.43 -3.70 17.81
C ALA A 23 4.11 -4.41 18.19
N ASP A 24 2.98 -3.71 18.06
CA ASP A 24 1.65 -4.26 18.32
C ASP A 24 1.09 -5.05 17.11
N ILE A 25 1.66 -4.85 15.92
CA ILE A 25 1.29 -5.58 14.70
C ILE A 25 2.11 -6.87 14.68
N LYS A 26 1.52 -7.96 15.17
CA LYS A 26 2.14 -9.29 15.08
C LYS A 26 2.33 -9.66 13.60
N PRO A 27 3.55 -10.02 13.17
CA PRO A 27 3.73 -10.56 11.83
C PRO A 27 2.89 -11.83 11.69
N GLU A 28 2.17 -12.00 10.58
CA GLU A 28 1.48 -13.25 10.28
C GLU A 28 2.52 -14.38 10.25
N GLU A 29 2.52 -15.25 11.27
CA GLU A 29 3.44 -16.39 11.37
C GLU A 29 3.22 -17.43 10.25
N HIS A 30 2.07 -17.35 9.57
CA HIS A 30 1.68 -18.26 8.51
C HIS A 30 1.66 -17.57 7.15
N MET A 31 2.19 -18.25 6.13
CA MET A 31 2.10 -17.81 4.75
C MET A 31 0.65 -17.90 4.27
N VAL A 32 0.07 -16.77 3.88
CA VAL A 32 -1.32 -16.69 3.40
C VAL A 32 -1.35 -16.36 1.91
N CYS A 33 -2.28 -16.97 1.16
CA CYS A 33 -2.45 -16.68 -0.26
C CYS A 33 -3.15 -15.34 -0.52
N ARG A 34 -2.41 -14.24 -0.44
CA ARG A 34 -2.88 -12.89 -0.79
C ARG A 34 -2.31 -12.39 -2.12
N PRO A 35 -3.08 -11.62 -2.91
CA PRO A 35 -4.43 -11.08 -2.63
C PRO A 35 -5.58 -11.97 -3.13
N SER A 36 -5.39 -13.30 -3.23
CA SER A 36 -6.32 -14.11 -4.04
C SER A 36 -7.47 -14.79 -3.28
N CYS A 37 -7.18 -15.57 -2.23
CA CYS A 37 -8.20 -16.34 -1.51
C CYS A 37 -7.94 -16.47 -0.01
N SER A 38 -6.85 -15.90 0.50
CA SER A 38 -6.50 -15.86 1.93
C SER A 38 -6.37 -17.24 2.61
N SER A 39 -6.18 -18.32 1.83
CA SER A 39 -5.92 -19.66 2.37
C SER A 39 -4.48 -19.81 2.89
N CYS A 40 -4.32 -20.59 3.96
CA CYS A 40 -3.03 -21.03 4.51
C CYS A 40 -2.49 -22.32 3.88
N SER A 41 -3.24 -22.95 2.96
CA SER A 41 -2.85 -24.20 2.30
C SER A 41 -1.83 -23.94 1.19
N ILE A 42 -0.58 -23.70 1.58
CA ILE A 42 0.50 -23.26 0.68
C ILE A 42 1.55 -24.36 0.49
N SER A 43 2.15 -24.42 -0.70
CA SER A 43 3.31 -25.27 -0.99
C SER A 43 4.37 -24.53 -1.78
N GLY A 44 5.64 -24.88 -1.55
CA GLY A 44 6.76 -24.37 -2.34
C GLY A 44 6.75 -24.94 -3.76
N ASN A 45 7.02 -24.09 -4.76
CA ASN A 45 7.10 -24.45 -6.17
C ASN A 45 8.42 -23.95 -6.80
N GLY A 46 9.54 -24.42 -6.28
CA GLY A 46 10.88 -24.04 -6.74
C GLY A 46 11.22 -22.57 -6.52
N LYS A 47 12.33 -22.13 -7.13
CA LYS A 47 12.85 -20.76 -7.04
C LYS A 47 12.97 -20.15 -8.44
N PHE A 48 12.77 -18.84 -8.54
CA PHE A 48 13.04 -18.09 -9.77
C PHE A 48 13.78 -16.81 -9.48
N LYS A 49 14.95 -16.65 -10.11
CA LYS A 49 15.87 -15.54 -9.85
C LYS A 49 16.17 -15.42 -8.35
N GLY A 50 16.48 -16.55 -7.70
CA GLY A 50 16.80 -16.62 -6.26
C GLY A 50 15.60 -16.57 -5.31
N ALA A 51 14.45 -16.02 -5.73
CA ALA A 51 13.27 -15.91 -4.87
C ALA A 51 12.41 -17.19 -4.90
N GLN A 52 11.93 -17.61 -3.73
CA GLN A 52 10.99 -18.72 -3.57
C GLN A 52 9.65 -18.40 -4.27
N ARG A 53 9.12 -19.40 -4.98
CA ARG A 53 7.74 -19.38 -5.49
C ARG A 53 6.88 -20.29 -4.64
N TYR A 54 5.65 -19.88 -4.41
CA TYR A 54 4.62 -20.63 -3.71
C TYR A 54 3.44 -20.85 -4.63
N VAL A 55 2.67 -21.90 -4.34
CA VAL A 55 1.39 -22.19 -4.94
C VAL A 55 0.37 -22.43 -3.83
N CYS A 56 -0.80 -21.80 -3.95
CA CYS A 56 -1.93 -22.13 -3.08
C CYS A 56 -2.63 -23.38 -3.58
N ARG A 57 -2.89 -24.34 -2.69
CA ARG A 57 -3.56 -25.58 -3.05
C ARG A 57 -5.04 -25.41 -3.34
N ASP A 58 -5.67 -24.34 -2.83
CA ASP A 58 -7.11 -24.11 -2.98
C ASP A 58 -7.41 -23.37 -4.28
N CYS A 59 -6.77 -22.22 -4.53
CA CYS A 59 -7.02 -21.42 -5.74
C CYS A 59 -6.03 -21.69 -6.88
N LYS A 60 -5.01 -22.54 -6.66
CA LYS A 60 -3.95 -22.88 -7.62
C LYS A 60 -3.11 -21.71 -8.14
N LYS A 61 -3.21 -20.51 -7.55
CA LYS A 61 -2.40 -19.34 -7.95
C LYS A 61 -0.99 -19.40 -7.39
N TYR A 62 -0.06 -18.85 -8.16
CA TYR A 62 1.35 -18.73 -7.78
C TYR A 62 1.65 -17.35 -7.20
N PHE A 63 2.50 -17.30 -6.18
CA PHE A 63 2.94 -16.05 -5.54
C PHE A 63 4.35 -16.20 -4.94
N ARG A 64 4.89 -15.11 -4.39
CA ARG A 64 6.20 -15.06 -3.70
C ARG A 64 6.04 -14.33 -2.37
N ASP A 65 7.05 -14.34 -1.52
CA ASP A 65 7.04 -13.58 -0.24
C ASP A 65 6.82 -12.07 -0.45
N SER A 66 7.21 -11.56 -1.61
CA SER A 66 7.00 -10.15 -1.96
C SER A 66 5.60 -9.88 -2.50
N THR A 67 4.84 -10.89 -2.92
CA THR A 67 3.48 -10.71 -3.44
C THR A 67 2.57 -10.14 -2.35
N GLY A 68 1.78 -9.13 -2.68
CA GLY A 68 0.94 -8.42 -1.71
C GLY A 68 1.65 -7.28 -0.97
N ARG A 69 2.99 -7.17 -1.03
CA ARG A 69 3.68 -6.00 -0.47
C ARG A 69 3.44 -4.76 -1.34
N LEU A 70 3.41 -3.57 -0.72
CA LEU A 70 3.28 -2.30 -1.43
C LEU A 70 4.39 -2.09 -2.49
N THR A 71 5.58 -2.62 -2.22
CA THR A 71 6.74 -2.57 -3.12
C THR A 71 6.71 -3.63 -4.23
N TYR A 72 5.76 -4.58 -4.21
CA TYR A 72 5.64 -5.62 -5.23
C TYR A 72 5.45 -5.03 -6.63
N ASN A 73 6.24 -5.48 -7.60
CA ASN A 73 6.25 -4.98 -8.98
C ASN A 73 6.47 -3.46 -9.13
N LEU A 74 6.96 -2.78 -8.09
CA LEU A 74 7.24 -1.36 -8.17
C LEU A 74 8.62 -1.13 -8.78
N LYS A 75 8.65 -0.66 -10.03
CA LYS A 75 9.89 -0.13 -10.61
C LYS A 75 10.28 1.14 -9.84
N LYS A 76 11.55 1.27 -9.44
CA LYS A 76 12.08 2.38 -8.61
C LYS A 76 11.44 2.47 -7.22
N GLY A 77 11.47 1.39 -6.45
CA GLY A 77 10.86 1.31 -5.12
C GLY A 77 11.43 2.32 -4.11
N GLU A 78 12.68 2.72 -4.30
CA GLU A 78 13.39 3.74 -3.53
C GLU A 78 12.73 5.13 -3.58
N LEU A 79 11.94 5.41 -4.63
CA LEU A 79 11.19 6.67 -4.77
C LEU A 79 9.86 6.67 -4.02
N LEU A 80 9.41 5.52 -3.51
CA LEU A 80 8.10 5.38 -2.87
C LEU A 80 7.94 6.26 -1.61
N PRO A 81 8.94 6.39 -0.71
CA PRO A 81 8.82 7.29 0.45
C PRO A 81 8.63 8.75 0.05
N LYS A 82 9.44 9.25 -0.89
CA LYS A 82 9.30 10.62 -1.43
C LYS A 82 7.93 10.81 -2.10
N TYR A 83 7.49 9.81 -2.87
CA TYR A 83 6.19 9.84 -3.52
C TYR A 83 5.04 9.93 -2.51
N LEU A 84 5.08 9.11 -1.45
CA LEU A 84 4.07 9.09 -0.40
C LEU A 84 4.02 10.44 0.34
N TYR A 85 5.18 11.01 0.67
CA TYR A 85 5.27 12.33 1.29
C TYR A 85 4.61 13.43 0.42
N ASN A 86 4.92 13.46 -0.87
CA ASN A 86 4.29 14.39 -1.82
C ASN A 86 2.77 14.17 -1.91
N MET A 87 2.31 12.91 -1.87
CA MET A 87 0.89 12.58 -1.87
C MET A 87 0.18 13.12 -0.61
N LEU A 88 0.80 12.98 0.57
CA LEU A 88 0.28 13.50 1.84
C LEU A 88 0.20 15.03 1.86
N LEU A 89 1.17 15.72 1.24
CA LEU A 89 1.12 17.17 1.02
C LEU A 89 -0.01 17.62 0.07
N GLY A 90 -0.75 16.68 -0.52
CA GLY A 90 -1.85 16.97 -1.44
C GLY A 90 -1.39 17.38 -2.84
N TYR A 91 -0.16 17.03 -3.23
CA TYR A 91 0.34 17.34 -4.57
C TYR A 91 -0.47 16.59 -5.64
N SER A 92 -0.67 17.24 -6.78
CA SER A 92 -1.32 16.61 -7.94
C SER A 92 -0.45 15.48 -8.50
N ILE A 93 -1.06 14.58 -9.28
CA ILE A 93 -0.34 13.50 -9.97
C ILE A 93 0.82 14.03 -10.81
N LYS A 94 0.59 15.16 -11.50
CA LYS A 94 1.59 15.84 -12.33
C LYS A 94 2.76 16.35 -11.49
N ARG A 95 2.48 17.05 -10.39
CA ARG A 95 3.52 17.55 -9.48
C ARG A 95 4.30 16.41 -8.82
N CYS A 96 3.63 15.33 -8.39
CA CYS A 96 4.32 14.15 -7.86
C CYS A 96 5.24 13.51 -8.91
N SER A 97 4.81 13.48 -10.18
CA SER A 97 5.58 12.94 -11.30
C SER A 97 6.84 13.76 -11.55
N GLU A 98 6.73 15.09 -11.58
CA GLU A 98 7.85 16.03 -11.73
C GLU A 98 8.86 15.88 -10.58
N GLU A 99 8.38 15.92 -9.34
CA GLU A 99 9.22 15.86 -8.13
C GLU A 99 9.94 14.52 -7.95
N THR A 100 9.38 13.42 -8.45
CA THR A 100 9.97 12.07 -8.31
C THR A 100 10.64 11.56 -9.58
N GLY A 101 10.57 12.30 -10.70
CA GLY A 101 11.17 11.89 -11.97
C GLY A 101 10.58 10.61 -12.55
N ILE A 102 9.30 10.34 -12.32
CA ILE A 102 8.52 9.26 -12.94
C ILE A 102 7.51 9.85 -13.92
N CYS A 103 7.02 9.09 -14.90
CA CYS A 103 5.98 9.61 -15.79
C CYS A 103 4.62 9.73 -15.07
N ALA A 104 3.73 10.58 -15.60
CA ALA A 104 2.40 10.83 -15.03
C ALA A 104 1.56 9.55 -14.90
N GLN A 105 1.65 8.63 -15.87
CA GLN A 105 0.96 7.33 -15.79
C GLN A 105 1.45 6.49 -14.60
N THR A 106 2.77 6.39 -14.41
CA THR A 106 3.33 5.66 -13.25
C THR A 106 2.93 6.32 -11.93
N SER A 107 2.85 7.65 -11.90
CA SER A 107 2.34 8.40 -10.75
C SER A 107 0.88 8.03 -10.47
N PHE A 108 0.01 8.04 -11.48
CA PHE A 108 -1.39 7.63 -11.34
C PHE A 108 -1.51 6.18 -10.80
N ASP A 109 -0.81 5.23 -11.41
CA ASP A 109 -0.84 3.82 -11.00
C ASP A 109 -0.36 3.64 -9.55
N ARG A 110 0.69 4.36 -9.14
CA ARG A 110 1.20 4.36 -7.77
C ARG A 110 0.16 4.87 -6.78
N ARG A 111 -0.47 6.01 -7.09
CA ARG A 111 -1.50 6.60 -6.24
C ARG A 111 -2.67 5.63 -6.08
N HIS A 112 -3.14 5.02 -7.17
CA HIS A 112 -4.23 4.05 -7.12
C HIS A 112 -3.84 2.82 -6.27
N LYS A 113 -2.62 2.30 -6.45
CA LYS A 113 -2.12 1.17 -5.66
C LYS A 113 -2.06 1.47 -4.17
N ILE A 114 -1.52 2.64 -3.79
CA ILE A 114 -1.42 3.07 -2.39
C ILE A 114 -2.82 3.23 -1.77
N LEU A 115 -3.74 3.90 -2.47
CA LEU A 115 -5.10 4.12 -1.98
C LEU A 115 -5.88 2.82 -1.84
N ASN A 116 -5.76 1.89 -2.79
CA ASN A 116 -6.40 0.58 -2.69
C ASN A 116 -5.88 -0.22 -1.49
N SER A 117 -4.59 -0.12 -1.17
CA SER A 117 -4.03 -0.75 0.03
C SER A 117 -4.63 -0.19 1.34
N PHE A 118 -5.10 1.06 1.36
CA PHE A 118 -5.85 1.59 2.51
C PHE A 118 -7.28 1.07 2.57
N ASN A 119 -7.94 0.89 1.41
CA ASN A 119 -9.30 0.35 1.36
C ASN A 119 -9.37 -1.11 1.82
N GLU A 120 -8.35 -1.93 1.53
CA GLU A 120 -8.25 -3.31 2.03
C GLU A 120 -8.10 -3.40 3.56
N LEU A 121 -7.78 -2.29 4.23
CA LEU A 121 -7.68 -2.19 5.70
C LEU A 121 -8.98 -1.70 6.35
N GLN A 122 -9.96 -1.26 5.56
CA GLN A 122 -11.24 -0.80 6.11
C GLN A 122 -12.12 -2.02 6.46
N PRO A 123 -12.64 -2.12 7.70
CA PRO A 123 -13.69 -3.07 8.01
C PRO A 123 -14.91 -2.79 7.11
N ASN A 124 -15.57 -3.84 6.62
CA ASN A 124 -16.76 -3.73 5.75
C ASN A 124 -17.98 -3.04 6.41
N ASP A 125 -17.92 -2.73 7.70
CA ASP A 125 -19.04 -2.18 8.47
C ASP A 125 -18.83 -0.70 8.78
N PHE A 126 -19.15 0.17 7.81
CA PHE A 126 -19.50 1.56 8.10
C PHE A 126 -21.02 1.70 8.06
N GLY A 127 -21.68 1.35 9.16
CA GLY A 127 -23.07 1.68 9.41
C GLY A 127 -23.19 3.16 9.78
N GLY A 128 -23.17 4.06 8.81
CA GLY A 128 -23.35 5.49 9.05
C GLY A 128 -23.71 6.24 7.77
N ILE A 129 -24.71 7.11 7.86
CA ILE A 129 -25.11 8.01 6.78
C ILE A 129 -23.93 8.95 6.50
N VAL A 130 -23.27 8.77 5.36
CA VAL A 130 -22.25 9.70 4.87
C VAL A 130 -22.96 10.81 4.09
N GLU A 131 -22.99 12.00 4.66
CA GLU A 131 -23.38 13.21 3.94
C GLU A 131 -22.22 13.63 3.02
N SER A 132 -22.41 13.47 1.71
CA SER A 132 -21.46 13.95 0.70
C SER A 132 -21.85 15.36 0.30
N GLY A 133 -21.15 16.36 0.83
CA GLY A 133 -21.29 17.74 0.37
C GLY A 133 -20.70 17.88 -1.04
N GLU A 134 -21.53 18.13 -2.04
CA GLU A 134 -21.09 18.52 -3.37
C GLU A 134 -20.47 19.92 -3.32
N TYR A 135 -19.20 20.05 -3.73
CA TYR A 135 -18.60 21.36 -4.00
C TYR A 135 -18.66 21.61 -5.51
N ILE A 136 -19.58 22.47 -5.93
CA ILE A 136 -19.58 23.01 -7.29
C ILE A 136 -18.39 23.98 -7.40
N LEU A 137 -17.39 23.61 -8.21
CA LEU A 137 -16.33 24.53 -8.61
C LEU A 137 -16.90 25.51 -9.64
N SER A 138 -17.17 26.75 -9.21
CA SER A 138 -17.50 27.89 -10.08
C SER A 138 -16.25 28.50 -10.69
#